data_AF-A0A7C6ET52-F1
#
_entry.id   AF-A0A7C6ET52-F1
#
_cell.length_a   1.000
_cell.length_b   1.000
_cell.length_c   1.000
_cell.angle_alpha   90.00
_cell.angle_beta   90.00
_cell.angle_gamma   90.00
#
_symmetry.space_group_name_H-M   'P 1'
#
loop_
_entity.id
_entity.type
_entity.pdbx_description
1 polymer ?
#
loop_
_entity_poly.entity_id
_entity_poly.type
_entity_poly.pdbx_seq_one_letter_code
_entity_poly.pdbx_strand_id
1 'polypeptide(L)'
;MAICFRRDGHADGLHRPHWDAGPHASRGPRAQRGAGNLRRHGLAPVPCRSPTPPDTARSLLPEPDSAPILGLRDRAGAGATTPLDGMDRGGLWPPGHRAHHAVHPAHPAATGPISRGLSMALVDPRRSFFDSLATHWRDTVNETHRLQDVIVAIDPKPGMRILDLGCGTGSLCRILHQLAGEGARVVGADISLNMLREMRRRWPELEAPACQADAHALPFLPASFDVVVMFSAFAHFREPFLALRSAAQVLRPGGSLVICHPVGRQALREVHRRAGEPVRHDLLPSRNTLVKWMAQCQLVLTQYVDEPTFYLAVAGKRAERSC
;
A
#
# COMPACT_ATOMS: atom_id res chain seq x y z
N MET A 1 0.56 20.45 20.22
CA MET A 1 1.05 19.65 21.36
C MET A 1 1.69 18.39 20.82
N ALA A 2 3.03 18.31 20.85
CA ALA A 2 3.77 17.10 20.53
C ALA A 2 3.83 16.21 21.78
N ILE A 3 3.41 14.94 21.69
CA ILE A 3 3.55 14.01 22.82
C ILE A 3 5.02 13.56 22.86
N CYS A 4 5.71 14.12 23.84
CA CYS A 4 7.10 13.87 24.17
C CYS A 4 7.24 12.45 24.73
N PHE A 5 7.90 11.54 24.01
CA PHE A 5 8.47 10.35 24.63
C PHE A 5 9.80 10.76 25.26
N ARG A 6 9.77 11.13 26.55
CA ARG A 6 10.97 11.11 27.37
C ARG A 6 11.35 9.64 27.59
N ARG A 7 12.51 9.24 27.07
CA ARG A 7 13.23 8.06 27.54
C ARG A 7 14.20 8.56 28.60
N ASP A 8 13.99 8.14 29.85
CA ASP A 8 15.01 8.29 30.87
C ASP A 8 16.21 7.40 30.52
N GLY A 9 17.39 7.97 30.68
CA GLY A 9 18.63 7.45 30.16
C GLY A 9 19.16 6.23 30.92
N HIS A 10 19.80 5.35 30.17
CA HIS A 10 21.09 4.82 30.57
C HIS A 10 22.02 4.94 29.36
N ALA A 11 23.10 5.68 29.54
CA ALA A 11 24.21 5.76 28.61
C ALA A 11 24.95 4.43 28.63
N ASP A 12 25.28 3.90 27.44
CA ASP A 12 26.57 3.26 27.19
C ASP A 12 26.77 3.01 25.70
N GLY A 13 28.00 3.31 25.25
CA GLY A 13 28.66 2.53 24.20
C GLY A 13 28.38 2.89 22.75
N LEU A 14 29.34 3.63 22.19
CA LEU A 14 29.68 3.75 20.77
C LEU A 14 29.33 2.53 19.88
N HIS A 15 28.75 2.77 18.71
CA HIS A 15 29.36 2.44 17.41
C HIS A 15 28.44 2.90 16.25
N ARG A 16 28.95 3.79 15.38
CA ARG A 16 28.39 4.07 14.05
C ARG A 16 29.05 3.12 13.05
N PRO A 17 28.33 2.43 12.14
CA PRO A 17 28.96 1.84 10.98
C PRO A 17 29.11 2.89 9.87
N HIS A 18 30.35 3.17 9.52
CA HIS A 18 30.77 3.79 8.26
C HIS A 18 30.49 2.82 7.11
N TRP A 19 29.89 3.30 6.03
CA TRP A 19 29.82 2.60 4.75
C TRP A 19 30.89 3.21 3.83
N ASP A 20 32.12 2.70 3.92
CA ASP A 20 33.19 3.08 2.99
C ASP A 20 33.27 2.08 1.83
N ALA A 21 33.22 2.65 0.63
CA ALA A 21 33.39 1.99 -0.65
C ALA A 21 34.85 1.52 -0.84
N GLY A 22 35.05 0.28 -1.26
CA GLY A 22 36.36 -0.24 -1.67
C GLY A 22 36.65 -0.01 -3.16
N PRO A 23 37.91 0.21 -3.57
CA PRO A 23 38.30 0.14 -4.97
C PRO A 23 39.07 -1.15 -5.33
N HIS A 24 38.97 -1.49 -6.62
CA HIS A 24 39.62 -2.59 -7.35
C HIS A 24 41.15 -2.50 -7.45
N ALA A 25 41.83 -3.67 -7.50
CA ALA A 25 43.00 -4.06 -8.35
C ALA A 25 43.61 -5.39 -7.80
N SER A 26 43.59 -6.55 -8.48
CA SER A 26 44.31 -7.06 -9.66
C SER A 26 45.72 -7.67 -9.43
N ARG A 27 45.86 -8.96 -9.84
CA ARG A 27 47.05 -9.74 -10.31
C ARG A 27 47.94 -10.49 -9.28
N GLY A 28 48.20 -11.79 -9.59
CA GLY A 28 49.11 -12.75 -8.90
C GLY A 28 50.60 -12.62 -9.31
N PRO A 29 51.49 -13.65 -9.29
CA PRO A 29 51.26 -15.12 -9.21
C PRO A 29 52.24 -15.97 -8.32
N ARG A 30 51.90 -17.28 -8.18
CA ARG A 30 52.68 -18.54 -7.96
C ARG A 30 54.03 -18.57 -7.19
N ALA A 31 54.13 -19.52 -6.25
CA ALA A 31 55.28 -20.44 -6.08
C ALA A 31 54.89 -21.72 -5.29
N GLN A 32 55.60 -22.81 -5.57
CA GLN A 32 55.32 -24.22 -5.23
C GLN A 32 56.17 -24.77 -4.05
N ARG A 33 55.80 -25.99 -3.60
CA ARG A 33 56.55 -27.04 -2.85
C ARG A 33 56.57 -26.86 -1.32
N GLY A 34 56.47 -27.89 -0.48
CA GLY A 34 56.30 -29.34 -0.65
C GLY A 34 56.50 -30.06 0.71
N ALA A 35 55.89 -31.24 0.83
CA ALA A 35 56.17 -32.38 1.74
C ALA A 35 56.08 -32.20 3.28
N GLY A 36 55.30 -33.08 3.91
CA GLY A 36 55.30 -33.30 5.37
C GLY A 36 54.19 -34.23 5.83
N ASN A 37 54.43 -35.53 5.74
CA ASN A 37 53.50 -36.64 5.99
C ASN A 37 53.40 -36.94 7.50
N LEU A 38 52.22 -36.90 8.12
CA LEU A 38 51.98 -37.51 9.44
C LEU A 38 50.56 -38.11 9.54
N ARG A 39 50.50 -39.26 10.21
CA ARG A 39 49.50 -40.32 10.09
C ARG A 39 48.26 -40.11 10.98
N ARG A 40 47.14 -40.66 10.47
CA ARG A 40 46.03 -41.37 11.15
C ARG A 40 45.29 -40.65 12.28
N HIS A 41 43.97 -40.48 12.10
CA HIS A 41 42.94 -41.27 12.76
C HIS A 41 41.60 -41.04 12.06
N GLY A 42 40.93 -42.13 11.66
CA GLY A 42 39.63 -42.09 11.00
C GLY A 42 38.49 -42.08 12.01
N LEU A 43 37.45 -41.29 11.71
CA LEU A 43 36.10 -41.45 12.22
C LEU A 43 35.12 -41.13 11.07
N ALA A 44 34.19 -42.06 10.85
CA ALA A 44 33.18 -42.07 9.80
C ALA A 44 32.06 -41.04 10.07
N PRO A 45 31.30 -40.61 9.04
CA PRO A 45 30.24 -39.63 9.18
C PRO A 45 28.97 -40.23 9.82
N VAL A 46 28.42 -39.49 10.79
CA VAL A 46 27.12 -39.76 11.44
C VAL A 46 25.99 -39.17 10.55
N PRO A 47 24.97 -39.95 10.16
CA PRO A 47 23.85 -39.42 9.39
C PRO A 47 22.78 -38.75 10.28
N CYS A 48 22.33 -37.57 9.85
CA CYS A 48 21.21 -36.84 10.45
C CYS A 48 19.90 -37.62 10.35
N ARG A 49 19.27 -37.90 11.51
CA ARG A 49 17.89 -38.37 11.62
C ARG A 49 16.93 -37.17 11.72
N SER A 50 15.90 -37.18 10.89
CA SER A 50 14.72 -36.30 10.95
C SER A 50 13.80 -36.68 12.13
N PRO A 51 13.21 -35.72 12.85
CA PRO A 51 12.19 -36.02 13.85
C PRO A 51 10.79 -36.11 13.22
N THR A 52 10.11 -37.24 13.43
CA THR A 52 8.68 -37.46 13.21
C THR A 52 7.84 -36.85 14.34
N PRO A 53 6.68 -36.23 14.07
CA PRO A 53 5.75 -35.78 15.11
C PRO A 53 4.87 -36.95 15.64
N PRO A 54 4.37 -36.86 16.89
CA PRO A 54 3.60 -37.93 17.52
C PRO A 54 2.12 -37.97 17.12
N ASP A 55 1.60 -39.20 17.12
CA ASP A 55 0.19 -39.59 17.00
C ASP A 55 -0.71 -38.93 18.05
N THR A 56 -1.86 -38.41 17.61
CA THR A 56 -3.03 -38.19 18.47
C THR A 56 -4.30 -38.73 17.82
N ALA A 57 -4.78 -39.83 18.40
CA ALA A 57 -6.14 -40.33 18.58
C ALA A 57 -7.29 -39.78 17.71
N ARG A 58 -7.94 -40.74 17.04
CA ARG A 58 -9.30 -40.75 16.49
C ARG A 58 -10.37 -40.28 17.49
N SER A 59 -11.32 -39.47 16.99
CA SER A 59 -12.73 -39.43 17.39
C SER A 59 -13.52 -38.81 16.22
N LEU A 60 -14.08 -39.60 15.30
CA LEU A 60 -15.47 -40.08 15.29
C LEU A 60 -16.52 -38.98 15.47
N LEU A 61 -16.98 -38.39 14.36
CA LEU A 61 -18.37 -37.98 14.18
C LEU A 61 -18.79 -38.20 12.70
N PRO A 62 -20.07 -38.56 12.42
CA PRO A 62 -20.50 -39.16 11.16
C PRO A 62 -21.05 -38.17 10.13
N GLU A 63 -20.86 -38.47 8.85
CA GLU A 63 -21.74 -38.06 7.74
C GLU A 63 -22.92 -39.06 7.65
N PRO A 64 -24.15 -38.62 7.33
CA PRO A 64 -24.65 -38.71 5.96
C PRO A 64 -25.61 -37.51 5.62
N ASP A 65 -26.11 -37.22 4.42
CA ASP A 65 -26.58 -38.09 3.35
C ASP A 65 -26.94 -37.27 2.08
N SER A 66 -27.25 -38.01 1.03
CA SER A 66 -27.41 -37.61 -0.38
C SER A 66 -28.75 -36.92 -0.73
N ALA A 67 -28.81 -36.34 -1.93
CA ALA A 67 -29.85 -35.48 -2.52
C ALA A 67 -31.26 -36.10 -2.71
N PRO A 68 -32.26 -35.34 -3.23
CA PRO A 68 -32.48 -35.41 -4.69
C PRO A 68 -32.86 -34.10 -5.42
N ILE A 69 -32.77 -34.25 -6.74
CA ILE A 69 -33.07 -33.37 -7.86
C ILE A 69 -34.59 -33.22 -8.09
N LEU A 70 -35.03 -32.00 -8.44
CA LEU A 70 -36.14 -31.68 -9.37
C LEU A 70 -35.94 -30.17 -9.69
N GLY A 71 -35.73 -29.67 -10.91
CA GLY A 71 -36.30 -30.03 -12.19
C GLY A 71 -37.27 -28.93 -12.60
N LEU A 72 -36.82 -27.89 -13.31
CA LEU A 72 -37.63 -27.16 -14.29
C LEU A 72 -36.75 -26.36 -15.30
N ARG A 73 -36.62 -26.97 -16.49
CA ARG A 73 -36.56 -26.37 -17.84
C ARG A 73 -37.74 -25.38 -18.04
N ASP A 74 -37.82 -24.40 -18.93
CA ASP A 74 -37.09 -23.80 -20.07
C ASP A 74 -37.63 -22.33 -20.12
N ARG A 75 -37.07 -21.29 -20.77
CA ARG A 75 -36.85 -21.01 -22.20
C ARG A 75 -36.15 -19.63 -22.24
N ALA A 76 -34.99 -19.46 -22.90
CA ALA A 76 -34.77 -19.25 -24.33
C ALA A 76 -35.07 -17.82 -24.85
N GLY A 77 -34.06 -17.25 -25.52
CA GLY A 77 -34.08 -15.96 -26.25
C GLY A 77 -32.66 -15.37 -26.28
N ALA A 78 -31.69 -15.98 -26.95
CA ALA A 78 -31.36 -15.83 -28.38
C ALA A 78 -30.96 -14.39 -28.79
N GLY A 79 -29.69 -14.21 -29.17
CA GLY A 79 -29.15 -12.93 -29.66
C GLY A 79 -27.66 -12.98 -30.04
N ALA A 80 -27.37 -13.72 -31.11
CA ALA A 80 -26.27 -13.65 -32.09
C ALA A 80 -24.87 -13.05 -31.75
N THR A 81 -23.87 -13.89 -32.01
CA THR A 81 -22.45 -13.64 -32.39
C THR A 81 -22.32 -12.70 -33.60
N THR A 82 -21.24 -11.91 -33.79
CA THR A 82 -19.92 -12.34 -34.34
C THR A 82 -18.80 -11.29 -34.09
N PRO A 83 -17.50 -11.61 -34.37
CA PRO A 83 -16.33 -11.09 -33.64
C PRO A 83 -15.59 -9.94 -34.36
N LEU A 84 -14.72 -9.25 -33.62
CA LEU A 84 -13.62 -8.48 -34.20
C LEU A 84 -12.30 -8.83 -33.49
N ASP A 85 -11.42 -9.43 -34.28
CA ASP A 85 -10.00 -9.64 -34.02
C ASP A 85 -9.23 -8.30 -33.92
N GLY A 86 -8.23 -8.30 -33.04
CA GLY A 86 -6.90 -7.70 -33.23
C GLY A 86 -6.77 -6.22 -33.55
N MET A 87 -6.27 -5.43 -32.58
CA MET A 87 -5.10 -4.59 -32.82
C MET A 87 -4.38 -4.24 -31.52
N ASP A 88 -3.06 -4.38 -31.59
CA ASP A 88 -2.07 -4.23 -30.54
C ASP A 88 -1.73 -2.75 -30.25
N ARG A 89 -1.31 -2.49 -29.00
CA ARG A 89 -0.33 -1.49 -28.52
C ARG A 89 -0.28 -0.06 -29.10
N GLY A 90 -0.35 0.94 -28.21
CA GLY A 90 0.27 2.25 -28.45
C GLY A 90 -0.21 3.35 -27.51
N GLY A 91 0.71 3.98 -26.78
CA GLY A 91 0.42 4.85 -25.63
C GLY A 91 -0.20 6.22 -25.96
N LEU A 92 -0.83 6.80 -24.92
CA LEU A 92 -1.20 8.22 -24.87
C LEU A 92 -1.07 8.71 -23.41
N TRP A 93 0.17 8.88 -22.94
CA TRP A 93 0.49 9.86 -21.90
C TRP A 93 1.36 10.91 -22.58
N PRO A 94 0.90 12.17 -22.74
CA PRO A 94 1.68 13.15 -23.47
C PRO A 94 2.96 13.50 -22.69
N PRO A 95 4.13 13.56 -23.35
CA PRO A 95 5.30 14.17 -22.75
C PRO A 95 5.06 15.69 -22.66
N GLY A 96 5.56 16.28 -21.58
CA GLY A 96 5.34 17.69 -21.28
C GLY A 96 5.86 18.63 -22.38
N HIS A 97 5.04 19.60 -22.76
CA HIS A 97 5.49 20.83 -23.39
C HIS A 97 4.65 22.02 -22.89
N ARG A 98 5.37 23.11 -22.56
CA ARG A 98 4.81 24.44 -22.30
C ARG A 98 4.05 24.92 -23.53
N ALA A 99 2.85 25.45 -23.35
CA ALA A 99 2.13 26.16 -24.40
C ALA A 99 1.73 27.55 -23.91
N HIS A 100 2.09 28.52 -24.76
CA HIS A 100 1.88 29.95 -24.61
C HIS A 100 0.39 30.33 -24.73
N HIS A 101 0.07 31.48 -24.12
CA HIS A 101 -1.21 32.18 -24.23
C HIS A 101 -1.66 32.38 -25.68
N ALA A 102 -2.91 32.01 -25.96
CA ALA A 102 -3.70 32.62 -27.04
C ALA A 102 -5.18 32.66 -26.60
N VAL A 103 -5.72 33.87 -26.55
CA VAL A 103 -7.10 34.20 -26.21
C VAL A 103 -7.89 34.34 -27.51
N HIS A 104 -9.07 33.72 -27.61
CA HIS A 104 -10.11 34.09 -28.59
C HIS A 104 -11.52 33.98 -27.97
N PRO A 105 -12.49 34.76 -28.47
CA PRO A 105 -13.49 35.44 -27.63
C PRO A 105 -14.80 34.68 -27.41
N ALA A 106 -15.52 35.17 -26.40
CA ALA A 106 -16.75 34.67 -25.82
C ALA A 106 -18.01 34.86 -26.69
N HIS A 107 -19.01 33.99 -26.44
CA HIS A 107 -20.43 34.19 -26.74
C HIS A 107 -21.27 33.93 -25.46
N PRO A 108 -22.50 34.46 -25.34
CA PRO A 108 -22.89 35.33 -24.24
C PRO A 108 -23.59 34.62 -23.09
N ALA A 109 -23.54 35.32 -21.95
CA ALA A 109 -24.06 34.92 -20.65
C ALA A 109 -25.58 34.75 -20.61
N ALA A 110 -26.02 33.64 -20.02
CA ALA A 110 -27.33 33.54 -19.39
C ALA A 110 -27.17 33.89 -17.90
N THR A 111 -27.48 35.15 -17.55
CA THR A 111 -27.49 35.66 -16.18
C THR A 111 -28.75 35.20 -15.46
N GLY A 112 -28.58 34.28 -14.50
CA GLY A 112 -29.55 34.00 -13.44
C GLY A 112 -28.80 33.71 -12.14
N PRO A 113 -29.23 34.23 -10.98
CA PRO A 113 -28.50 34.01 -9.74
C PRO A 113 -28.74 32.58 -9.26
N ILE A 114 -27.82 31.66 -9.57
CA ILE A 114 -27.74 30.38 -8.84
C ILE A 114 -27.03 30.65 -7.51
N SER A 115 -27.70 31.37 -6.62
CA SER A 115 -27.38 31.40 -5.20
C SER A 115 -28.18 30.28 -4.52
N ARG A 116 -27.86 29.02 -4.83
CA ARG A 116 -28.24 27.90 -3.97
C ARG A 116 -27.06 27.64 -3.06
N GLY A 117 -27.21 28.01 -1.80
CA GLY A 117 -26.20 27.92 -0.76
C GLY A 117 -25.46 26.59 -0.82
N LEU A 118 -24.19 26.65 -1.21
CA LEU A 118 -23.25 25.59 -0.94
C LEU A 118 -23.11 25.55 0.58
N SER A 119 -23.83 24.61 1.21
CA SER A 119 -23.75 24.42 2.65
C SER A 119 -22.28 24.30 3.04
N MET A 120 -21.86 25.12 3.99
CA MET A 120 -20.57 25.01 4.69
C MET A 120 -20.34 23.62 5.34
N ALA A 121 -21.32 22.71 5.26
CA ALA A 121 -21.31 21.36 5.81
C ALA A 121 -20.78 20.24 4.87
N LEU A 122 -20.04 20.55 3.80
CA LEU A 122 -19.58 19.54 2.80
C LEU A 122 -18.08 19.22 2.79
N VAL A 123 -17.26 19.89 3.62
CA VAL A 123 -15.81 19.63 3.70
C VAL A 123 -15.52 18.70 4.88
N ASP A 124 -14.88 17.55 4.62
CA ASP A 124 -14.46 16.62 5.68
C ASP A 124 -13.56 17.37 6.68
N PRO A 125 -13.91 17.43 7.98
CA PRO A 125 -13.15 18.18 8.99
C PRO A 125 -11.71 17.68 9.14
N ARG A 126 -11.42 16.43 8.76
CA ARG A 126 -10.05 15.89 8.75
C ARG A 126 -9.15 16.64 7.79
N ARG A 127 -9.68 17.19 6.70
CA ARG A 127 -8.89 18.02 5.79
C ARG A 127 -8.27 19.21 6.51
N SER A 128 -9.08 20.01 7.19
CA SER A 128 -8.60 21.18 7.93
C SER A 128 -7.68 20.80 9.10
N PHE A 129 -7.98 19.67 9.76
CA PHE A 129 -7.11 19.12 10.81
C PHE A 129 -5.72 18.81 10.27
N PHE A 130 -5.59 18.03 9.21
CA PHE A 130 -4.29 17.69 8.61
C PHE A 130 -3.62 18.91 7.95
N ASP A 131 -4.40 19.82 7.35
CA ASP A 131 -3.87 21.08 6.81
C ASP A 131 -3.16 21.92 7.89
N SER A 132 -3.67 21.92 9.13
CA SER A 132 -3.08 22.64 10.27
C SER A 132 -1.82 21.98 10.83
N LEU A 133 -1.66 20.66 10.63
CA LEU A 133 -0.53 19.89 11.16
C LEU A 133 0.63 19.80 10.17
N ALA A 134 0.39 20.02 8.88
CA ALA A 134 1.34 19.74 7.79
C ALA A 134 2.77 20.23 8.05
N THR A 135 2.96 21.50 8.42
CA THR A 135 4.29 22.10 8.65
C THR A 135 5.08 21.40 9.76
N HIS A 136 4.39 20.86 10.77
CA HIS A 136 5.00 20.17 11.92
C HIS A 136 4.80 18.66 11.86
N TRP A 137 4.31 18.14 10.74
CA TRP A 137 4.01 16.72 10.60
C TRP A 137 5.30 15.90 10.68
N ARG A 138 5.34 14.98 11.64
CA ARG A 138 6.45 14.04 11.80
C ARG A 138 6.08 12.73 11.12
N ASP A 139 6.80 12.38 10.06
CA ASP A 139 6.57 11.11 9.38
C ASP A 139 7.02 9.95 10.26
N THR A 140 6.14 8.98 10.46
CA THR A 140 6.42 7.76 11.23
C THR A 140 6.95 6.63 10.36
N VAL A 141 7.04 6.83 9.03
CA VAL A 141 7.49 5.80 8.07
C VAL A 141 8.90 5.32 8.38
N ASN A 142 9.82 6.22 8.74
CA ASN A 142 11.20 5.83 9.09
C ASN A 142 11.32 5.29 10.53
N GLU A 143 10.28 5.45 11.35
CA GLU A 143 10.26 5.05 12.75
C GLU A 143 9.58 3.69 12.94
N THR A 144 8.94 3.16 11.89
CA THR A 144 8.38 1.82 11.92
C THR A 144 9.48 0.78 11.83
N HIS A 145 9.69 0.07 12.93
CA HIS A 145 10.55 -1.12 13.01
C HIS A 145 10.13 -2.25 12.05
N ARG A 146 8.97 -2.13 11.39
CA ARG A 146 8.42 -3.09 10.42
C ARG A 146 8.32 -2.49 9.00
N LEU A 147 9.13 -1.46 8.67
CA LEU A 147 9.12 -0.87 7.33
C LEU A 147 9.42 -1.93 6.26
N GLN A 148 10.36 -2.83 6.52
CA GLN A 148 10.73 -3.91 5.61
C GLN A 148 9.52 -4.81 5.29
N ASP A 149 8.68 -5.14 6.28
CA ASP A 149 7.46 -5.91 6.06
C ASP A 149 6.47 -5.17 5.16
N VAL A 150 6.36 -3.84 5.32
CA VAL A 150 5.54 -3.01 4.45
C VAL A 150 6.10 -3.00 3.02
N ILE A 151 7.41 -2.84 2.86
CA ILE A 151 8.06 -2.89 1.54
C ILE A 151 7.89 -4.26 0.89
N VAL A 152 8.04 -5.36 1.64
CA VAL A 152 7.82 -6.73 1.15
C VAL A 152 6.35 -6.93 0.75
N ALA A 153 5.39 -6.38 1.50
CA ALA A 153 3.98 -6.46 1.16
C ALA A 153 3.62 -5.65 -0.10
N ILE A 154 4.27 -4.51 -0.33
CA ILE A 154 4.11 -3.69 -1.54
C ILE A 154 4.81 -4.33 -2.73
N ASP A 155 5.96 -4.98 -2.50
CA ASP A 155 6.80 -5.63 -3.52
C ASP A 155 7.05 -4.72 -4.73
N PRO A 156 7.63 -3.51 -4.53
CA PRO A 156 7.78 -2.53 -5.59
C PRO A 156 8.74 -3.03 -6.66
N LYS A 157 8.29 -3.07 -7.91
CA LYS A 157 9.08 -3.56 -9.07
C LYS A 157 9.20 -2.50 -10.17
N PRO A 158 10.22 -2.64 -11.04
CA PRO A 158 10.35 -1.82 -12.24
C PRO A 158 9.06 -1.83 -13.07
N GLY A 159 8.72 -0.67 -13.64
CA GLY A 159 7.51 -0.51 -14.46
C GLY A 159 6.17 -0.49 -13.72
N MET A 160 6.11 -0.77 -12.41
CA MET A 160 4.85 -0.76 -11.66
C MET A 160 4.28 0.65 -11.45
N ARG A 161 2.95 0.75 -11.44
CA ARG A 161 2.21 1.94 -11.04
C ARG A 161 1.71 1.75 -9.61
N ILE A 162 2.22 2.56 -8.69
CA ILE A 162 1.92 2.48 -7.26
C ILE A 162 1.23 3.77 -6.81
N LEU A 163 0.09 3.66 -6.16
CA LEU A 163 -0.62 4.77 -5.52
C LEU A 163 -0.39 4.73 -4.01
N ASP A 164 0.22 5.78 -3.46
CA ASP A 164 0.23 6.05 -2.02
C ASP A 164 -0.95 6.96 -1.65
N LEU A 165 -2.00 6.36 -1.09
CA LEU A 165 -3.27 7.02 -0.78
C LEU A 165 -3.32 7.44 0.69
N GLY A 166 -3.37 8.75 0.90
CA GLY A 166 -3.05 9.40 2.17
C GLY A 166 -1.54 9.58 2.34
N CYS A 167 -0.83 10.00 1.28
CA CYS A 167 0.63 10.03 1.26
C CYS A 167 1.28 11.03 2.23
N GLY A 168 0.49 11.95 2.82
CA GLY A 168 0.99 12.96 3.74
C GLY A 168 2.13 13.77 3.12
N THR A 169 3.25 13.88 3.85
CA THR A 169 4.44 14.61 3.36
C THR A 169 5.37 13.76 2.48
N GLY A 170 4.88 12.62 1.98
CA GLY A 170 5.50 11.85 0.91
C GLY A 170 6.72 11.01 1.30
N SER A 171 6.93 10.74 2.60
CA SER A 171 8.04 9.91 3.06
C SER A 171 8.01 8.50 2.45
N LEU A 172 6.84 7.86 2.36
CA LEU A 172 6.72 6.56 1.71
C LEU A 172 6.87 6.66 0.18
N CYS A 173 6.26 7.67 -0.46
CA CYS A 173 6.47 7.96 -1.88
C CYS A 173 7.96 8.00 -2.25
N ARG A 174 8.79 8.70 -1.46
CA ARG A 174 10.24 8.78 -1.69
C ARG A 174 10.91 7.41 -1.62
N ILE A 175 10.61 6.63 -0.58
CA ILE A 175 11.20 5.30 -0.37
C ILE A 175 10.81 4.38 -1.53
N LEU A 176 9.54 4.35 -1.91
CA LEU A 176 9.05 3.52 -3.01
C LEU A 176 9.65 3.95 -4.35
N HIS A 177 9.80 5.24 -4.58
CA HIS A 177 10.43 5.75 -5.80
C HIS A 177 11.90 5.31 -5.92
N GLN A 178 12.64 5.27 -4.80
CA GLN A 178 14.02 4.78 -4.77
C GLN A 178 14.11 3.27 -4.96
N LEU A 179 13.17 2.50 -4.42
CA LEU A 179 13.20 1.03 -4.43
C LEU A 179 12.63 0.40 -5.69
N ALA A 180 11.59 0.99 -6.29
CA ALA A 180 10.88 0.39 -7.42
C ALA A 180 11.72 0.33 -8.70
N GLY A 181 12.84 1.06 -8.76
CA GLY A 181 13.74 1.05 -9.90
C GLY A 181 13.15 1.71 -11.15
N GLU A 182 13.79 1.47 -12.29
CA GLU A 182 13.47 2.17 -13.54
C GLU A 182 12.05 1.89 -14.04
N GLY A 183 11.42 2.92 -14.61
CA GLY A 183 10.09 2.83 -15.22
C GLY A 183 8.92 2.75 -14.24
N ALA A 184 9.16 2.56 -12.93
CA ALA A 184 8.10 2.60 -11.94
C ALA A 184 7.54 4.02 -11.79
N ARG A 185 6.23 4.10 -11.48
CA ARG A 185 5.49 5.35 -11.30
C ARG A 185 4.82 5.33 -9.94
N VAL A 186 5.40 6.04 -8.98
CA VAL A 186 4.81 6.25 -7.65
C VAL A 186 4.02 7.55 -7.68
N VAL A 187 2.74 7.49 -7.33
CA VAL A 187 1.81 8.63 -7.31
C VAL A 187 1.33 8.83 -5.87
N GLY A 188 1.45 10.05 -5.35
CA GLY A 188 0.87 10.43 -4.05
C GLY A 188 -0.54 11.01 -4.20
N ALA A 189 -1.45 10.64 -3.32
CA ALA A 189 -2.76 11.27 -3.21
C ALA A 189 -3.06 11.61 -1.74
N ASP A 190 -3.51 12.82 -1.46
CA ASP A 190 -3.90 13.22 -0.09
C ASP A 190 -5.07 14.22 -0.12
N ILE A 191 -5.90 14.22 0.92
CA ILE A 191 -7.01 15.20 1.04
C ILE A 191 -6.48 16.59 1.41
N SER A 192 -5.33 16.67 2.09
CA SER A 192 -4.68 17.90 2.52
C SER A 192 -3.72 18.41 1.46
N LEU A 193 -4.04 19.58 0.89
CA LEU A 193 -3.14 20.25 -0.04
C LEU A 193 -1.86 20.73 0.68
N ASN A 194 -1.95 21.07 1.97
CA ASN A 194 -0.77 21.47 2.74
C ASN A 194 0.21 20.31 2.95
N MET A 195 -0.27 19.08 3.16
CA MET A 195 0.60 17.89 3.19
C MET A 195 1.38 17.71 1.88
N LEU A 196 0.71 17.88 0.74
CA LEU A 196 1.35 17.78 -0.58
C LEU A 196 2.35 18.91 -0.84
N ARG A 197 2.07 20.13 -0.36
CA ARG A 197 3.05 21.24 -0.40
C ARG A 197 4.28 20.91 0.43
N GLU A 198 4.11 20.33 1.60
CA GLU A 198 5.21 19.87 2.45
C GLU A 198 6.00 18.73 1.81
N MET A 199 5.34 17.79 1.13
CA MET A 199 6.02 16.77 0.32
C MET A 199 6.98 17.40 -0.70
N ARG A 200 6.52 18.41 -1.45
CA ARG A 200 7.37 19.12 -2.43
C ARG A 200 8.50 19.91 -1.78
N ARG A 201 8.25 20.49 -0.60
CA ARG A 201 9.25 21.25 0.15
C ARG A 201 10.34 20.35 0.74
N ARG A 202 9.97 19.18 1.26
CA ARG A 202 10.90 18.22 1.89
C ARG A 202 11.72 17.44 0.87
N TRP A 203 11.13 17.15 -0.29
CA TRP A 203 11.70 16.32 -1.34
C TRP A 203 11.65 17.02 -2.71
N PRO A 204 12.34 18.15 -2.89
CA PRO A 204 12.31 18.89 -4.15
C PRO A 204 12.83 18.08 -5.34
N GLU A 205 13.68 17.09 -5.09
CA GLU A 205 14.23 16.15 -6.08
C GLU A 205 13.30 14.97 -6.40
N LEU A 206 12.22 14.78 -5.65
CA LEU A 206 11.31 13.66 -5.85
C LEU A 206 10.39 13.90 -7.06
N GLU A 207 10.64 13.15 -8.13
CA GLU A 207 9.85 13.20 -9.37
C GLU A 207 8.53 12.41 -9.31
N ALA A 208 8.06 12.05 -8.11
CA ALA A 208 6.76 11.41 -7.92
C ALA A 208 5.63 12.43 -8.11
N PRO A 209 4.70 12.29 -9.08
CA PRO A 209 3.52 13.13 -9.18
C PRO A 209 2.63 12.99 -7.94
N ALA A 210 1.92 14.06 -7.58
CA ALA A 210 0.97 14.03 -6.48
C ALA A 210 -0.26 14.88 -6.77
N CYS A 211 -1.43 14.47 -6.29
CA CYS A 211 -2.67 15.21 -6.46
C CYS A 211 -3.48 15.28 -5.16
N GLN A 212 -4.24 16.36 -5.01
CA GLN A 212 -5.23 16.46 -3.95
C GLN A 212 -6.44 15.59 -4.32
N ALA A 213 -6.81 14.63 -3.48
CA ALA A 213 -7.90 13.71 -3.76
C ALA A 213 -8.64 13.29 -2.49
N ASP A 214 -9.96 13.11 -2.62
CA ASP A 214 -10.77 12.43 -1.62
C ASP A 214 -10.69 10.91 -1.86
N ALA A 215 -10.26 10.14 -0.86
CA ALA A 215 -10.17 8.68 -0.94
C ALA A 215 -11.50 8.00 -1.29
N HIS A 216 -12.64 8.64 -1.00
CA HIS A 216 -13.96 8.09 -1.28
C HIS A 216 -14.35 8.22 -2.76
N ALA A 217 -13.68 9.08 -3.55
CA ALA A 217 -13.93 9.30 -4.98
C ALA A 217 -12.63 9.70 -5.69
N LEU A 218 -11.81 8.71 -6.03
CA LEU A 218 -10.48 8.94 -6.59
C LEU A 218 -10.53 9.45 -8.04
N PRO A 219 -9.71 10.46 -8.41
CA PRO A 219 -9.68 11.05 -9.75
C PRO A 219 -8.79 10.26 -10.72
N PHE A 220 -8.84 8.92 -10.68
CA PHE A 220 -8.03 8.05 -11.53
C PHE A 220 -8.93 7.13 -12.36
N LEU A 221 -8.44 6.74 -13.55
CA LEU A 221 -9.14 5.77 -14.36
C LEU A 221 -9.19 4.40 -13.65
N PRO A 222 -10.23 3.58 -13.87
CA PRO A 222 -10.25 2.21 -13.40
C PRO A 222 -9.01 1.42 -13.87
N ALA A 223 -8.57 0.45 -13.09
CA ALA A 223 -7.44 -0.43 -13.43
C ALA A 223 -6.10 0.28 -13.77
N SER A 224 -5.85 1.45 -13.18
CA SER A 224 -4.65 2.26 -13.40
C SER A 224 -3.46 1.91 -12.51
N PHE A 225 -3.64 1.16 -11.43
CA PHE A 225 -2.56 0.86 -10.48
C PHE A 225 -2.35 -0.64 -10.29
N ASP A 226 -1.09 -1.02 -10.16
CA ASP A 226 -0.64 -2.34 -9.74
C ASP A 226 -0.81 -2.51 -8.23
N VAL A 227 -0.48 -1.47 -7.47
CA VAL A 227 -0.55 -1.46 -6.01
C VAL A 227 -1.18 -0.15 -5.54
N VAL A 228 -2.09 -0.26 -4.56
CA VAL A 228 -2.55 0.87 -3.75
C VAL A 228 -2.10 0.61 -2.33
N VAL A 229 -1.35 1.55 -1.75
CA VAL A 229 -0.92 1.51 -0.35
C VAL A 229 -1.58 2.64 0.44
N MET A 230 -1.96 2.34 1.68
CA MET A 230 -2.48 3.30 2.66
C MET A 230 -1.66 3.15 3.94
N PHE A 231 -0.56 3.88 4.05
CA PHE A 231 0.29 3.87 5.24
C PHE A 231 -0.17 4.93 6.24
N SER A 232 -0.56 4.49 7.43
CA SER A 232 -1.02 5.37 8.53
C SER A 232 -2.20 6.29 8.17
N ALA A 233 -2.94 5.99 7.09
CA ALA A 233 -4.01 6.85 6.59
C ALA A 233 -5.41 6.25 6.76
N PHE A 234 -5.56 4.92 6.64
CA PHE A 234 -6.87 4.28 6.49
C PHE A 234 -7.85 4.52 7.65
N ALA A 235 -7.33 4.63 8.88
CA ALA A 235 -8.17 4.93 10.05
C ALA A 235 -8.90 6.28 9.95
N HIS A 236 -8.35 7.21 9.16
CA HIS A 236 -8.84 8.57 9.00
C HIS A 236 -9.85 8.73 7.86
N PHE A 237 -10.21 7.67 7.16
CA PHE A 237 -11.24 7.76 6.14
C PHE A 237 -12.63 7.71 6.81
N ARG A 238 -13.43 8.79 6.66
CA ARG A 238 -14.79 8.87 7.24
C ARG A 238 -15.67 7.67 6.89
N GLU A 239 -15.53 7.17 5.66
CA GLU A 239 -16.30 6.05 5.12
C GLU A 239 -15.32 4.98 4.62
N PRO A 240 -14.70 4.18 5.52
CA PRO A 240 -13.61 3.27 5.15
C PRO A 240 -14.02 2.28 4.07
N PHE A 241 -15.27 1.84 4.06
CA PHE A 241 -15.82 0.97 3.02
C PHE A 241 -15.81 1.64 1.64
N LEU A 242 -16.21 2.91 1.55
CA LEU A 242 -16.20 3.64 0.28
C LEU A 242 -14.77 3.90 -0.21
N ALA A 243 -13.83 4.16 0.71
CA ALA A 243 -12.41 4.27 0.37
C ALA A 243 -11.84 2.95 -0.16
N LEU A 244 -12.19 1.81 0.46
CA LEU A 244 -11.83 0.47 -0.06
C LEU A 244 -12.40 0.25 -1.46
N ARG A 245 -13.66 0.62 -1.69
CA ARG A 245 -14.31 0.46 -3.00
C ARG A 245 -13.61 1.29 -4.08
N SER A 246 -13.29 2.55 -3.80
CA SER A 246 -12.59 3.44 -4.74
C SER A 246 -11.15 2.96 -4.99
N ALA A 247 -10.43 2.50 -3.97
CA ALA A 247 -9.13 1.86 -4.13
C ALA A 247 -9.21 0.58 -5.00
N ALA A 248 -10.22 -0.25 -4.78
CA ALA A 248 -10.45 -1.44 -5.59
C ALA A 248 -10.76 -1.10 -7.06
N GLN A 249 -11.49 -0.02 -7.34
CA GLN A 249 -11.80 0.41 -8.71
C GLN A 249 -10.54 0.78 -9.50
N VAL A 250 -9.63 1.53 -8.88
CA VAL A 250 -8.40 1.98 -9.55
C VAL A 250 -7.32 0.90 -9.63
N LEU A 251 -7.42 -0.18 -8.83
CA LEU A 251 -6.57 -1.35 -8.97
C LEU A 251 -6.89 -2.14 -10.24
N ARG A 252 -5.86 -2.60 -10.96
CA ARG A 252 -6.04 -3.55 -12.05
C ARG A 252 -6.43 -4.94 -11.53
N PRO A 253 -7.06 -5.79 -12.35
CA PRO A 253 -7.21 -7.21 -12.01
C PRO A 253 -5.84 -7.83 -11.66
N GLY A 254 -5.77 -8.54 -10.54
CA GLY A 254 -4.52 -9.09 -10.00
C GLY A 254 -3.62 -8.10 -9.26
N GLY A 255 -3.99 -6.82 -9.15
CA GLY A 255 -3.28 -5.82 -8.33
C GLY A 255 -3.50 -6.03 -6.83
N SER A 256 -2.71 -5.36 -6.00
CA SER A 256 -2.76 -5.50 -4.53
C SER A 256 -3.13 -4.20 -3.80
N LEU A 257 -3.88 -4.35 -2.71
CA LEU A 257 -4.14 -3.32 -1.72
C LEU A 257 -3.33 -3.62 -0.46
N VAL A 258 -2.57 -2.65 0.03
CA VAL A 258 -1.79 -2.75 1.27
C VAL A 258 -2.25 -1.67 2.24
N ILE A 259 -2.78 -2.06 3.40
CA ILE A 259 -3.13 -1.16 4.49
C ILE A 259 -2.19 -1.44 5.64
N CYS A 260 -1.49 -0.42 6.14
CA CYS A 260 -0.55 -0.61 7.23
C CYS A 260 -0.53 0.58 8.18
N HIS A 261 -0.17 0.31 9.43
CA HIS A 261 -0.05 1.33 10.47
C HIS A 261 1.08 0.96 11.43
N PRO A 262 1.90 1.93 11.90
CA PRO A 262 3.01 1.68 12.83
C PRO A 262 2.59 1.26 14.25
N VAL A 263 1.30 1.04 14.49
CA VAL A 263 0.74 0.53 15.74
C VAL A 263 -0.51 -0.30 15.45
N GLY A 264 -0.84 -1.24 16.33
CA GLY A 264 -2.04 -2.06 16.24
C GLY A 264 -3.33 -1.32 16.54
N ARG A 265 -4.45 -2.00 16.34
CA ARG A 265 -5.80 -1.41 16.46
C ARG A 265 -6.09 -0.84 17.84
N GLN A 266 -5.74 -1.60 18.88
CA GLN A 266 -6.00 -1.20 20.27
C GLN A 266 -5.12 -0.01 20.68
N ALA A 267 -3.84 -0.03 20.32
CA ALA A 267 -2.91 1.06 20.60
C ALA A 267 -3.33 2.35 19.88
N LEU A 268 -3.70 2.25 18.59
CA LEU A 268 -4.18 3.40 17.83
C LEU A 268 -5.42 4.04 18.44
N ARG A 269 -6.39 3.22 18.87
CA ARG A 269 -7.61 3.72 19.52
C ARG A 269 -7.30 4.60 20.74
N GLU A 270 -6.30 4.21 21.54
CA GLU A 270 -5.90 5.00 22.70
C GLU A 270 -5.19 6.31 22.31
N VAL A 271 -4.36 6.28 21.26
CA VAL A 271 -3.73 7.48 20.71
C VAL A 271 -4.79 8.47 20.20
N HIS A 272 -5.73 8.01 19.39
CA HIS A 272 -6.81 8.83 18.84
C HIS A 272 -7.72 9.41 19.92
N ARG A 273 -8.07 8.62 20.94
CA ARG A 273 -8.85 9.12 22.09
C ARG A 273 -8.20 10.31 22.77
N ARG A 274 -6.86 10.34 22.84
CA ARG A 274 -6.07 11.44 23.42
C ARG A 274 -5.89 12.62 22.46
N ALA A 275 -5.83 12.36 21.15
CA ALA A 275 -5.68 13.40 20.14
C ALA A 275 -6.93 14.30 20.02
N GLY A 276 -8.11 13.78 20.34
CA GLY A 276 -9.36 14.53 20.29
C GLY A 276 -9.96 14.64 18.90
N GLU A 277 -10.94 15.54 18.72
CA GLU A 277 -11.63 15.72 17.44
C GLU A 277 -10.67 16.29 16.35
N PRO A 278 -10.85 15.90 15.07
CA PRO A 278 -11.92 15.04 14.52
C PRO A 278 -11.55 13.54 14.52
N VAL A 279 -10.36 13.16 14.99
CA VAL A 279 -9.83 11.80 14.85
C VAL A 279 -10.15 10.89 16.04
N ARG A 280 -10.82 11.41 17.08
CA ARG A 280 -11.12 10.71 18.34
C ARG A 280 -11.73 9.34 18.16
N HIS A 281 -12.56 9.20 17.13
CA HIS A 281 -13.34 8.00 16.82
C HIS A 281 -12.79 7.21 15.62
N ASP A 282 -11.64 7.60 15.09
CA ASP A 282 -10.99 6.92 13.97
C ASP A 282 -10.44 5.57 14.44
N LEU A 283 -10.79 4.51 13.72
CA LEU A 283 -10.45 3.14 14.08
C LEU A 283 -9.94 2.38 12.87
N LEU A 284 -8.95 1.53 13.10
CA LEU A 284 -8.59 0.48 12.16
C LEU A 284 -9.59 -0.70 12.28
N PRO A 285 -10.04 -1.27 11.14
CA PRO A 285 -11.02 -2.36 11.13
C PRO A 285 -10.40 -3.70 11.55
N SER A 286 -11.21 -4.54 12.19
CA SER A 286 -10.80 -5.92 12.48
C SER A 286 -10.66 -6.76 11.21
N ARG A 287 -9.96 -7.89 11.31
CA ARG A 287 -9.91 -8.91 10.24
C ARG A 287 -11.31 -9.26 9.71
N ASN A 288 -12.26 -9.52 10.61
CA ASN A 288 -13.63 -9.91 10.22
C ASN A 288 -14.36 -8.79 9.48
N THR A 289 -14.14 -7.54 9.89
CA THR A 289 -14.68 -6.36 9.20
C THR A 289 -14.07 -6.23 7.80
N LEU A 290 -12.75 -6.31 7.69
CA LEU A 290 -12.05 -6.24 6.41
C LEU A 290 -12.48 -7.32 5.44
N VAL A 291 -12.53 -8.59 5.88
CA VAL A 291 -12.96 -9.70 5.02
C VAL A 291 -14.35 -9.44 4.42
N LYS A 292 -15.30 -8.95 5.24
CA LYS A 292 -16.66 -8.63 4.77
C LYS A 292 -16.66 -7.49 3.75
N TRP A 293 -15.94 -6.40 4.03
CA TRP A 293 -15.88 -5.23 3.15
C TRP A 293 -15.13 -5.51 1.84
N MET A 294 -13.97 -6.16 1.93
CA MET A 294 -13.13 -6.52 0.79
C MET A 294 -13.85 -7.46 -0.18
N ALA A 295 -14.61 -8.44 0.34
CA ALA A 295 -15.39 -9.33 -0.51
C ALA A 295 -16.38 -8.59 -1.42
N GLN A 296 -17.00 -7.51 -0.93
CA GLN A 296 -17.92 -6.68 -1.71
C GLN A 296 -17.19 -5.78 -2.73
N CYS A 297 -15.87 -5.62 -2.60
CA CYS A 297 -15.03 -4.82 -3.47
C CYS A 297 -14.15 -5.68 -4.40
N GLN A 298 -14.46 -6.97 -4.58
CA GLN A 298 -13.65 -7.93 -5.35
C GLN A 298 -12.21 -8.08 -4.85
N LEU A 299 -11.96 -7.74 -3.59
CA LEU A 299 -10.69 -7.91 -2.90
C LEU A 299 -10.73 -9.18 -2.05
N VAL A 300 -9.61 -9.89 -1.98
CA VAL A 300 -9.43 -11.07 -1.14
C VAL A 300 -8.28 -10.81 -0.20
N LEU A 301 -8.56 -10.79 1.11
CA LEU A 301 -7.55 -10.62 2.15
C LEU A 301 -6.62 -11.85 2.16
N THR A 302 -5.33 -11.63 1.90
CA THR A 302 -4.30 -12.67 1.83
C THR A 302 -3.37 -12.67 3.04
N GLN A 303 -3.14 -11.50 3.65
CA GLN A 303 -2.32 -11.35 4.86
C GLN A 303 -3.01 -10.43 5.85
N TYR A 304 -2.88 -10.73 7.15
CA TYR A 304 -3.37 -9.88 8.22
C TYR A 304 -2.49 -10.02 9.47
N VAL A 305 -2.05 -8.90 10.03
CA VAL A 305 -1.31 -8.79 11.29
C VAL A 305 -1.93 -7.66 12.10
N ASP A 306 -2.19 -7.91 13.38
CA ASP A 306 -2.70 -6.91 14.34
C ASP A 306 -2.02 -7.16 15.69
N GLU A 307 -0.85 -6.57 15.85
CA GLU A 307 -0.01 -6.62 17.03
C GLU A 307 0.03 -5.21 17.66
N PRO A 308 0.27 -5.05 18.97
CA PRO A 308 0.28 -3.72 19.61
C PRO A 308 1.14 -2.68 18.89
N THR A 309 2.24 -3.11 18.28
CA THR A 309 3.21 -2.26 17.61
C THR A 309 3.09 -2.28 16.08
N PHE A 310 2.13 -3.00 15.49
CA PHE A 310 2.02 -3.06 14.03
C PHE A 310 0.66 -3.57 13.55
N TYR A 311 0.14 -2.93 12.50
CA TYR A 311 -1.02 -3.39 11.76
C TYR A 311 -0.67 -3.54 10.29
N LEU A 312 -1.04 -4.67 9.70
CA LEU A 312 -0.90 -4.93 8.26
C LEU A 312 -2.10 -5.70 7.75
N ALA A 313 -2.68 -5.28 6.64
CA ALA A 313 -3.63 -6.04 5.86
C ALA A 313 -3.26 -5.95 4.38
N VAL A 314 -3.10 -7.10 3.74
CA VAL A 314 -2.81 -7.20 2.30
C VAL A 314 -3.96 -7.93 1.64
N ALA A 315 -4.45 -7.39 0.54
CA ALA A 315 -5.50 -8.01 -0.26
C ALA A 315 -5.17 -7.97 -1.75
N GLY A 316 -5.50 -9.05 -2.46
CA GLY A 316 -5.41 -9.10 -3.92
C GLY A 316 -6.77 -8.79 -4.56
N LYS A 317 -6.79 -8.01 -5.64
CA LYS A 317 -7.96 -7.85 -6.50
C LYS A 317 -8.12 -9.08 -7.37
N ARG A 318 -9.29 -9.70 -7.35
CA ARG A 318 -9.59 -10.88 -8.17
C ARG A 318 -9.31 -10.56 -9.65
N ALA A 319 -8.65 -11.49 -10.33
CA ALA A 319 -8.60 -11.46 -11.78
C ALA A 319 -10.03 -11.58 -12.32
N GLU A 320 -10.36 -10.81 -13.36
CA GLU A 320 -11.58 -11.06 -14.11
C GLU A 320 -11.46 -12.47 -14.68
N ARG A 321 -12.49 -13.30 -14.50
CA ARG A 321 -12.51 -14.61 -15.15
C ARG A 321 -12.66 -14.33 -16.63
N SER A 322 -11.66 -14.67 -17.43
CA SER A 322 -11.81 -14.72 -18.88
C SER A 322 -12.99 -15.67 -19.17
N CYS A 323 -14.06 -15.14 -19.74
CA CYS A 323 -15.17 -15.94 -20.27
C CYS A 323 -14.71 -16.69 -21.52
#